data_AF-A0A8J3V3H1-F1
#
_entry.id   AF-A0A8J3V3H1-F1
#
_cell.length_a   1.000
_cell.length_b   1.000
_cell.length_c   1.000
_cell.angle_alpha   90.00
_cell.angle_beta   90.00
_cell.angle_gamma   90.00
#
_symmetry.space_group_name_H-M   'P 1'
#
loop_
_entity.id
_entity.type
_entity.pdbx_description
1 polymer ?
#
loop_
_entity_poly.entity_id
_entity_poly.type
_entity_poly.pdbx_seq_one_letter_code
_entity_poly.pdbx_strand_id
1 'polypeptide(L)'
;MGSVTTPAPAPATTACKHCGTAIEQRTGRGRPKEYCPDGDCQAAAKREREVRRGTPGLDGALARVEDLYDRMEKGLAAAIAPLAQVLSEELSPAGVEAKLSAVQAEAHTRVAIAHTEREQALAQVRMAREAADEARRETEEARVRAEEAHTERDGAFADAETAREQALAALREAAATERRARQEAEDAHRRADGAEAARDQAARELAERVEKATADVRQAEAQAVQERQERERAQADAASARKEGEQAQRARREAEQASAASLARTQAAEAERDRAVSRAEAERDRAVAVAEAQRDQALSRAEAAETARAVAVADAGRAAAEAAHSAARVEEAAGELERRAGEVRAAGAQRERIAAELELERSRLVDLRAQLEAARAEAAELRERAITAELRLRDHA
;
A
#
# COMPACT_ATOMS: atom_id res chain seq x y z
N MET A 1 7.75 81.98 -49.95
CA MET A 1 7.72 83.02 -51.00
C MET A 1 7.66 84.38 -50.31
N GLY A 2 8.65 85.23 -50.57
CA GLY A 2 8.88 86.49 -49.86
C GLY A 2 10.38 86.79 -49.79
N SER A 3 11.03 86.90 -50.95
CA SER A 3 12.44 87.30 -51.06
C SER A 3 12.55 88.79 -50.75
N VAL A 4 12.87 89.12 -49.49
CA VAL A 4 13.24 90.49 -49.10
C VAL A 4 14.67 90.73 -49.58
N THR A 5 14.80 91.46 -50.69
CA THR A 5 16.07 91.97 -51.19
C THR A 5 16.63 92.98 -50.19
N THR A 6 17.65 92.59 -49.44
CA THR A 6 18.40 93.50 -48.57
C THR A 6 19.18 94.50 -49.45
N PRO A 7 19.06 95.82 -49.25
CA PRO A 7 19.88 96.79 -49.96
C PRO A 7 21.34 96.63 -49.53
N ALA A 8 22.26 96.58 -50.51
CA ALA A 8 23.68 96.60 -50.26
C ALA A 8 24.07 97.87 -49.46
N PRO A 9 24.91 97.77 -48.42
CA PRO A 9 25.28 98.93 -47.61
C PRO A 9 26.02 99.95 -48.48
N ALA A 10 25.53 101.18 -48.50
CA ALA A 10 26.25 102.31 -49.09
C ALA A 10 27.67 102.39 -48.49
N PRO A 11 28.72 102.69 -49.28
CA PRO A 11 30.08 102.77 -48.76
C PRO A 11 30.12 103.84 -47.67
N ALA A 12 30.48 103.44 -46.46
CA ALA A 12 30.64 104.40 -45.37
C ALA A 12 31.77 105.37 -45.74
N THR A 13 31.44 106.61 -46.04
CA THR A 13 32.42 107.67 -46.31
C THR A 13 32.84 108.31 -45.01
N THR A 14 34.15 108.37 -44.72
CA THR A 14 34.69 109.03 -43.52
C THR A 14 35.62 110.15 -43.93
N ALA A 15 35.57 111.29 -43.24
CA ALA A 15 36.45 112.40 -43.53
C ALA A 15 37.91 112.10 -43.14
N CYS A 16 38.85 112.54 -43.98
CA CYS A 16 40.28 112.46 -43.67
C CYS A 16 40.61 113.25 -42.41
N LYS A 17 41.33 112.63 -41.46
CA LYS A 17 41.73 113.29 -40.22
C LYS A 17 42.67 114.48 -40.39
N HIS A 18 43.25 114.70 -41.58
CA HIS A 18 44.17 115.81 -41.84
C HIS A 18 43.55 116.89 -42.75
N CYS A 19 43.05 116.54 -43.93
CA CYS A 19 42.53 117.52 -44.90
C CYS A 19 40.99 117.56 -45.01
N GLY A 20 40.27 116.68 -44.29
CA GLY A 20 38.80 116.62 -44.31
C GLY A 20 38.18 115.98 -45.56
N THR A 21 38.95 115.60 -46.58
CA THR A 21 38.43 114.96 -47.81
C THR A 21 37.69 113.66 -47.49
N ALA A 22 36.56 113.41 -48.16
CA ALA A 22 35.81 112.16 -48.00
C ALA A 22 36.63 110.96 -48.49
N ILE A 23 36.81 109.97 -47.62
CA ILE A 23 37.50 108.71 -47.89
C ILE A 23 36.45 107.61 -47.96
N GLU A 24 36.44 106.87 -49.07
CA GLU A 24 35.66 105.65 -49.18
C GLU A 24 36.26 104.55 -48.30
N GLN A 25 35.49 104.06 -47.33
CA GLN A 25 35.89 102.91 -46.53
C GLN A 25 35.67 101.62 -47.30
N ARG A 26 36.62 100.70 -47.18
CA ARG A 26 36.43 99.33 -47.66
C ARG A 26 35.44 98.61 -46.74
N THR A 27 34.41 98.02 -47.32
CA THR A 27 33.48 97.15 -46.63
C THR A 27 34.15 95.77 -46.43
N GLY A 28 34.89 95.58 -45.34
CA GLY A 28 35.57 94.31 -45.04
C GLY A 28 36.42 94.32 -43.76
N ARG A 29 37.04 93.18 -43.41
CA ARG A 29 37.96 93.07 -42.27
C ARG A 29 39.25 93.87 -42.55
N GLY A 30 39.52 94.87 -41.72
CA GLY A 30 40.73 95.69 -41.77
C GLY A 30 40.60 96.96 -40.93
N ARG A 31 41.73 97.62 -40.64
CA ARG A 31 41.71 98.91 -39.94
C ARG A 31 41.06 99.97 -40.85
N PRO A 32 40.06 100.73 -40.38
CA PRO A 32 39.46 101.81 -41.15
C PRO A 32 40.53 102.80 -41.65
N LYS A 33 40.38 103.28 -42.89
CA LYS A 33 41.27 104.28 -43.47
C LYS A 33 41.01 105.63 -42.81
N GLU A 34 41.97 106.12 -42.04
CA GLU A 34 41.83 107.43 -41.37
C GLU A 34 42.38 108.60 -42.20
N TYR A 35 43.15 108.30 -43.25
CA TYR A 35 43.83 109.26 -44.11
C TYR A 35 43.61 108.95 -45.58
N CYS A 36 43.71 109.96 -46.45
CA CYS A 36 43.57 109.81 -47.90
C CYS A 36 44.58 108.80 -48.45
N PRO A 37 44.17 107.84 -49.30
CA PRO A 37 45.09 106.85 -49.87
C PRO A 37 46.06 107.48 -50.88
N ASP A 38 45.61 108.49 -51.62
CA ASP A 38 46.35 109.09 -52.74
C ASP A 38 47.15 110.34 -52.35
N GLY A 39 47.14 110.73 -51.06
CA GLY A 39 47.81 111.93 -50.57
C GLY A 39 48.74 111.65 -49.40
N ASP A 40 49.79 112.47 -49.27
CA ASP A 40 50.75 112.45 -48.15
C ASP A 40 50.14 112.86 -46.80
N CYS A 41 48.81 112.93 -46.67
CA CYS A 41 48.10 113.38 -45.49
C CYS A 41 48.47 112.59 -44.22
N GLN A 42 48.72 111.29 -44.34
CA GLN A 42 49.20 110.48 -43.21
C GLN A 42 50.61 110.89 -42.78
N ALA A 43 51.51 111.12 -43.75
CA ALA A 43 52.88 111.55 -43.50
C ALA A 43 52.94 113.00 -42.99
N ALA A 44 52.13 113.89 -43.54
CA ALA A 44 51.97 115.28 -43.10
C ALA A 44 51.44 115.36 -41.67
N ALA A 45 50.36 114.64 -41.36
CA ALA A 45 49.84 114.55 -40.00
C ALA A 45 50.84 113.90 -39.01
N LYS A 46 51.66 112.94 -39.48
CA LYS A 46 52.75 112.37 -38.67
C LYS A 46 53.84 113.39 -38.38
N ARG A 47 54.32 114.12 -39.40
CA ARG A 47 55.30 115.20 -39.25
C ARG A 47 54.78 116.30 -38.33
N GLU A 48 53.53 116.72 -38.48
CA GLU A 48 52.91 117.73 -37.62
C GLU A 48 52.83 117.27 -36.15
N ARG A 49 52.47 116.01 -35.90
CA ARG A 49 52.50 115.43 -34.55
C ARG A 49 53.91 115.33 -33.99
N GLU A 50 54.89 114.94 -34.79
CA GLU A 50 56.30 114.87 -34.37
C GLU A 50 56.86 116.25 -34.04
N VAL A 51 56.52 117.27 -34.83
CA VAL A 51 56.84 118.68 -34.55
C VAL A 51 56.18 119.12 -33.24
N ARG A 52 54.86 118.91 -33.08
CA ARG A 52 54.14 119.28 -31.83
C ARG A 52 54.69 118.56 -30.60
N ARG A 53 55.08 117.28 -30.71
CA ARG A 53 55.71 116.52 -29.62
C ARG A 53 57.13 117.00 -29.29
N GLY A 54 57.85 117.46 -30.30
CA GLY A 54 59.22 117.97 -30.21
C GLY A 54 59.32 119.43 -29.79
N THR A 55 58.21 120.19 -29.83
CA THR A 55 58.15 121.58 -29.37
C THR A 55 58.53 121.66 -27.89
N PRO A 56 59.61 122.37 -27.51
CA PRO A 56 59.99 122.55 -26.12
C PRO A 56 58.97 123.42 -25.38
N GLY A 57 58.70 123.11 -24.12
CA GLY A 57 57.76 123.85 -23.27
C GLY A 57 56.43 123.14 -23.00
N LEU A 58 55.44 123.92 -22.55
CA LEU A 58 54.13 123.43 -22.11
C LEU A 58 53.35 122.78 -23.27
N ASP A 59 53.41 123.34 -24.47
CA ASP A 59 52.64 122.89 -25.63
C ASP A 59 53.02 121.47 -26.08
N GLY A 60 54.31 121.13 -26.07
CA GLY A 60 54.76 119.77 -26.38
C GLY A 60 54.49 118.77 -25.26
N ALA A 61 54.44 119.22 -23.99
CA ALA A 61 54.00 118.38 -22.88
C ALA A 61 52.49 118.09 -22.95
N LEU A 62 51.67 119.10 -23.28
CA LEU A 62 50.23 118.95 -23.53
C LEU A 62 49.96 117.97 -24.68
N ALA A 63 50.66 118.11 -25.81
CA ALA A 63 50.49 117.20 -26.95
C ALA A 63 50.81 115.72 -26.61
N ARG A 64 51.83 115.45 -25.78
CA ARG A 64 52.15 114.08 -25.32
C ARG A 64 51.10 113.53 -24.36
N VAL A 65 50.53 114.39 -23.51
CA VAL A 65 49.46 114.02 -22.57
C VAL A 65 48.17 113.75 -23.34
N GLU A 66 47.81 114.57 -24.33
CA GLU A 66 46.68 114.33 -25.24
C GLU A 66 46.82 112.99 -25.97
N ASP A 67 47.97 112.69 -26.55
CA ASP A 67 48.23 111.38 -27.19
C ASP A 67 48.14 110.19 -26.22
N LEU A 68 48.49 110.39 -24.94
CA LEU A 68 48.33 109.38 -23.89
C LEU A 68 46.86 109.18 -23.56
N TYR A 69 46.08 110.26 -23.39
CA TYR A 69 44.64 110.21 -23.19
C TYR A 69 43.94 109.51 -24.35
N ASP A 70 44.28 109.85 -25.60
CA ASP A 70 43.74 109.24 -26.81
C ASP A 70 44.01 107.72 -26.87
N ARG A 71 45.17 107.28 -26.38
CA ARG A 71 45.54 105.87 -26.31
C ARG A 71 44.81 105.16 -25.18
N MET A 72 44.68 105.80 -24.03
CA MET A 72 43.90 105.29 -22.90
C MET A 72 42.42 105.16 -23.25
N GLU A 73 41.84 106.17 -23.90
CA GLU A 73 40.45 106.17 -24.35
C GLU A 73 40.19 105.04 -25.36
N LYS A 74 41.06 104.88 -26.37
CA LYS A 74 40.96 103.77 -27.33
C LYS A 74 41.15 102.40 -26.68
N GLY A 75 42.08 102.28 -25.74
CA GLY A 75 42.32 101.04 -24.99
C GLY A 75 41.15 100.67 -24.09
N LEU A 76 40.58 101.65 -23.37
CA LEU A 76 39.42 101.49 -22.51
C LEU A 76 38.17 101.18 -23.33
N ALA A 77 37.95 101.89 -24.44
CA ALA A 77 36.84 101.60 -25.36
C ALA A 77 36.97 100.19 -25.97
N ALA A 78 38.18 99.75 -26.33
CA ALA A 78 38.40 98.38 -26.83
C ALA A 78 38.20 97.30 -25.76
N ALA A 79 38.43 97.61 -24.48
CA ALA A 79 38.14 96.70 -23.37
C ALA A 79 36.65 96.68 -22.98
N ILE A 80 35.99 97.85 -23.03
CA ILE A 80 34.57 98.00 -22.67
C ILE A 80 33.66 97.51 -23.80
N ALA A 81 33.99 97.72 -25.07
CA ALA A 81 33.10 97.38 -26.17
C ALA A 81 32.69 95.90 -26.20
N PRO A 82 33.59 94.90 -26.02
CA PRO A 82 33.19 93.51 -25.91
C PRO A 82 32.31 93.23 -24.68
N LEU A 83 32.60 93.87 -23.53
CA LEU A 83 31.78 93.71 -22.32
C LEU A 83 30.39 94.31 -22.51
N ALA A 84 30.29 95.48 -23.14
CA ALA A 84 29.04 96.14 -23.49
C ALA A 84 28.24 95.30 -24.50
N GLN A 85 28.92 94.67 -25.45
CA GLN A 85 28.29 93.76 -26.41
C GLN A 85 27.73 92.52 -25.70
N VAL A 86 28.51 91.83 -24.87
CA VAL A 86 28.02 90.69 -24.08
C VAL A 86 26.87 91.11 -23.16
N LEU A 87 26.99 92.24 -22.45
CA LEU A 87 25.90 92.75 -21.62
C LEU A 87 24.65 93.08 -22.46
N SER A 88 24.81 93.64 -23.65
CA SER A 88 23.68 93.93 -24.54
C SER A 88 23.04 92.65 -25.08
N GLU A 89 23.82 91.63 -25.40
CA GLU A 89 23.32 90.33 -25.84
C GLU A 89 22.57 89.65 -24.69
N GLU A 90 23.16 89.63 -23.49
CA GLU A 90 22.63 88.96 -22.29
C GLU A 90 21.45 89.69 -21.60
N LEU A 91 21.37 91.01 -21.73
CA LEU A 91 20.28 91.85 -21.20
C LEU A 91 19.29 92.29 -22.27
N SER A 92 19.51 91.95 -23.54
CA SER A 92 18.50 92.13 -24.57
C SER A 92 17.27 91.27 -24.25
N PRO A 93 16.05 91.69 -24.67
CA PRO A 93 14.87 90.86 -24.55
C PRO A 93 15.07 89.45 -25.12
N ALA A 94 15.76 89.33 -26.26
CA ALA A 94 16.06 88.04 -26.90
C ALA A 94 17.01 87.15 -26.08
N GLY A 95 18.07 87.72 -25.47
CA GLY A 95 19.00 86.97 -24.63
C GLY A 95 18.36 86.51 -23.31
N VAL A 96 17.52 87.36 -22.72
CA VAL A 96 16.73 87.00 -21.53
C VAL A 96 15.73 85.90 -21.85
N GLU A 97 15.00 85.99 -22.96
CA GLU A 97 14.07 84.95 -23.42
C GLU A 97 14.79 83.62 -23.72
N ALA A 98 15.98 83.66 -24.32
CA ALA A 98 16.81 82.48 -24.57
C ALA A 98 17.24 81.82 -23.25
N LYS A 99 17.67 82.60 -22.24
CA LYS A 99 17.99 82.08 -20.90
C LYS A 99 16.77 81.50 -20.20
N LEU A 100 15.63 82.19 -20.25
CA LEU A 100 14.38 81.69 -19.67
C LEU A 100 13.96 80.38 -20.33
N SER A 101 14.07 80.29 -21.65
CA SER A 101 13.78 79.07 -22.41
C SER A 101 14.76 77.93 -22.07
N ALA A 102 16.05 78.22 -21.89
CA ALA A 102 17.03 77.23 -21.42
C ALA A 102 16.71 76.71 -20.02
N VAL A 103 16.40 77.60 -19.07
CA VAL A 103 16.00 77.23 -17.70
C VAL A 103 14.68 76.46 -17.69
N GLN A 104 13.70 76.86 -18.52
CA GLN A 104 12.44 76.13 -18.68
C GLN A 104 12.68 74.74 -19.27
N ALA A 105 13.52 74.60 -20.28
CA ALA A 105 13.87 73.31 -20.86
C ALA A 105 14.55 72.40 -19.83
N GLU A 106 15.53 72.91 -19.07
CA GLU A 106 16.15 72.17 -17.97
C GLU A 106 15.14 71.76 -16.90
N ALA A 107 14.22 72.65 -16.52
CA ALA A 107 13.17 72.36 -15.56
C ALA A 107 12.24 71.26 -16.08
N HIS A 108 11.81 71.33 -17.34
CA HIS A 108 11.01 70.29 -17.99
C HIS A 108 11.76 68.95 -18.04
N THR A 109 13.06 68.94 -18.35
CA THR A 109 13.88 67.73 -18.31
C THR A 109 13.96 67.15 -16.90
N ARG A 110 14.18 67.96 -15.86
CA ARG A 110 14.21 67.49 -14.46
C ARG A 110 12.87 66.92 -14.02
N VAL A 111 11.77 67.56 -14.40
CA VAL A 111 10.41 67.06 -14.12
C VAL A 111 10.15 65.74 -14.84
N ALA A 112 10.54 65.62 -16.11
CA ALA A 112 10.43 64.38 -16.85
C ALA A 112 11.24 63.24 -16.19
N ILE A 113 12.49 63.51 -15.80
CA ILE A 113 13.31 62.54 -15.05
C ILE A 113 12.61 62.12 -13.76
N ALA A 114 12.16 63.07 -12.94
CA ALA A 114 11.47 62.77 -11.68
C ALA A 114 10.19 61.94 -11.89
N HIS A 115 9.43 62.17 -12.97
CA HIS A 115 8.28 61.34 -13.33
C HIS A 115 8.71 59.92 -13.71
N THR A 116 9.75 59.76 -14.54
CA THR A 116 10.25 58.43 -14.91
C THR A 116 10.80 57.66 -13.71
N GLU A 117 11.52 58.31 -12.81
CA GLU A 117 12.04 57.71 -11.57
C GLU A 117 10.89 57.30 -10.64
N ARG A 118 9.86 58.14 -10.51
CA ARG A 118 8.65 57.80 -9.74
C ARG A 118 7.94 56.58 -10.33
N GLU A 119 7.76 56.53 -11.65
CA GLU A 119 7.12 55.40 -12.33
C GLU A 119 7.93 54.11 -12.16
N GLN A 120 9.27 54.20 -12.28
CA GLN A 120 10.16 53.07 -12.01
C GLN A 120 10.07 52.60 -10.56
N ALA A 121 10.04 53.52 -9.58
CA ALA A 121 9.88 53.18 -8.17
C ALA A 121 8.53 52.50 -7.89
N LEU A 122 7.45 52.99 -8.49
CA LEU A 122 6.12 52.36 -8.36
C LEU A 122 6.09 50.97 -9.01
N ALA A 123 6.73 50.80 -10.17
CA ALA A 123 6.86 49.50 -10.82
C ALA A 123 7.66 48.52 -9.96
N GLN A 124 8.77 48.95 -9.35
CA GLN A 124 9.56 48.14 -8.41
C GLN A 124 8.75 47.72 -7.18
N VAL A 125 7.99 48.64 -6.58
CA VAL A 125 7.11 48.32 -5.45
C VAL A 125 6.04 47.30 -5.84
N ARG A 126 5.45 47.42 -7.03
CA ARG A 126 4.47 46.44 -7.54
C ARG A 126 5.11 45.07 -7.71
N MET A 127 6.25 44.97 -8.38
CA MET A 127 6.98 43.69 -8.53
C MET A 127 7.37 43.08 -7.18
N ALA A 128 7.82 43.89 -6.23
CA ALA A 128 8.16 43.42 -4.89
C ALA A 128 6.94 42.89 -4.12
N ARG A 129 5.76 43.51 -4.29
CA ARG A 129 4.51 43.02 -3.70
C ARG A 129 4.06 41.70 -4.32
N GLU A 130 4.09 41.62 -5.65
CA GLU A 130 3.75 40.39 -6.37
C GLU A 130 4.67 39.23 -5.97
N ALA A 131 5.99 39.48 -5.90
CA ALA A 131 6.95 38.48 -5.43
C ALA A 131 6.72 38.08 -3.96
N ALA A 132 6.36 39.02 -3.09
CA ALA A 132 6.06 38.73 -1.68
C ALA A 132 4.74 37.94 -1.52
N ASP A 133 3.72 38.22 -2.34
CA ASP A 133 2.47 37.48 -2.35
C ASP A 133 2.68 36.06 -2.87
N GLU A 134 3.49 35.89 -3.91
CA GLU A 134 3.83 34.55 -4.43
C GLU A 134 4.63 33.74 -3.40
N ALA A 135 5.66 34.33 -2.79
CA ALA A 135 6.41 33.67 -1.72
C ALA A 135 5.50 33.27 -0.55
N ARG A 136 4.49 34.10 -0.20
CA ARG A 136 3.50 33.74 0.82
C ARG A 136 2.67 32.53 0.41
N ARG A 137 2.18 32.48 -0.83
CA ARG A 137 1.42 31.33 -1.35
C ARG A 137 2.26 30.06 -1.34
N GLU A 138 3.49 30.12 -1.85
CA GLU A 138 4.41 28.99 -1.85
C GLU A 138 4.67 28.47 -0.43
N THR A 139 4.84 29.37 0.55
CA THR A 139 5.02 28.96 1.97
C THR A 139 3.78 28.32 2.58
N GLU A 140 2.58 28.83 2.24
CA GLU A 140 1.33 28.25 2.72
C GLU A 140 1.10 26.87 2.10
N GLU A 141 1.32 26.72 0.79
CA GLU A 141 1.24 25.44 0.10
C GLU A 141 2.29 24.43 0.61
N ALA A 142 3.49 24.90 0.94
CA ALA A 142 4.50 24.07 1.58
C ALA A 142 4.07 23.63 2.98
N ARG A 143 3.42 24.50 3.76
CA ARG A 143 2.88 24.17 5.08
C ARG A 143 1.75 23.15 4.98
N VAL A 144 0.79 23.36 4.10
CA VAL A 144 -0.31 22.40 3.88
C VAL A 144 0.23 21.03 3.49
N ARG A 145 1.17 20.96 2.53
CA ARG A 145 1.81 19.70 2.15
C ARG A 145 2.57 19.04 3.31
N ALA A 146 3.21 19.82 4.18
CA ALA A 146 3.88 19.29 5.36
C ALA A 146 2.89 18.74 6.39
N GLU A 147 1.76 19.44 6.62
CA GLU A 147 0.68 18.99 7.50
C GLU A 147 0.04 17.70 6.96
N GLU A 148 -0.28 17.64 5.67
CA GLU A 148 -0.76 16.44 4.99
C GLU A 148 0.21 15.26 5.18
N ALA A 149 1.50 15.46 4.90
CA ALA A 149 2.53 14.44 5.10
C ALA A 149 2.63 13.98 6.57
N HIS A 150 2.45 14.89 7.54
CA HIS A 150 2.41 14.54 8.95
C HIS A 150 1.16 13.71 9.30
N THR A 151 -0.01 14.09 8.79
CA THR A 151 -1.25 13.32 9.01
C THR A 151 -1.19 11.93 8.39
N GLU A 152 -0.63 11.81 7.18
CA GLU A 152 -0.41 10.51 6.52
C GLU A 152 0.56 9.64 7.32
N ARG A 153 1.67 10.22 7.80
CA ARG A 153 2.64 9.52 8.64
C ARG A 153 1.99 9.03 9.93
N ASP A 154 1.24 9.88 10.62
CA ASP A 154 0.61 9.54 11.88
C ASP A 154 -0.49 8.49 11.69
N GLY A 155 -1.24 8.56 10.58
CA GLY A 155 -2.16 7.50 10.15
C GLY A 155 -1.45 6.16 9.90
N ALA A 156 -0.34 6.18 9.16
CA ALA A 156 0.46 4.98 8.91
C ALA A 156 1.03 4.37 10.20
N PHE A 157 1.40 5.19 11.19
CA PHE A 157 1.82 4.70 12.50
C PHE A 157 0.68 4.04 13.27
N ALA A 158 -0.51 4.65 13.29
CA ALA A 158 -1.69 4.09 13.95
C ALA A 158 -2.12 2.75 13.31
N ASP A 159 -2.06 2.65 11.97
CA ASP A 159 -2.33 1.41 11.24
C ASP A 159 -1.30 0.33 11.57
N ALA A 160 -0.02 0.70 11.65
CA ALA A 160 1.05 -0.23 12.01
C ALA A 160 0.93 -0.74 13.47
N GLU A 161 0.54 0.14 14.41
CA GLU A 161 0.25 -0.25 15.80
C GLU A 161 -0.95 -1.19 15.87
N THR A 162 -2.05 -0.87 15.17
CA THR A 162 -3.24 -1.72 15.08
C THR A 162 -2.90 -3.09 14.50
N ALA A 163 -2.13 -3.15 13.41
CA ALA A 163 -1.69 -4.39 12.79
C ALA A 163 -0.81 -5.22 13.75
N ARG A 164 0.06 -4.56 14.51
CA ARG A 164 0.90 -5.22 15.54
C ARG A 164 0.05 -5.79 16.67
N GLU A 165 -0.95 -5.05 17.16
CA GLU A 165 -1.86 -5.53 18.19
C GLU A 165 -2.67 -6.74 17.73
N GLN A 166 -3.20 -6.68 16.51
CA GLN A 166 -3.91 -7.80 15.88
C GLN A 166 -3.01 -9.03 15.72
N ALA A 167 -1.76 -8.85 15.26
CA ALA A 167 -0.80 -9.94 15.16
C ALA A 167 -0.48 -10.56 16.52
N LEU A 168 -0.30 -9.75 17.57
CA LEU A 168 -0.09 -10.24 18.94
C LEU A 168 -1.32 -10.95 19.49
N ALA A 169 -2.54 -10.47 19.19
CA ALA A 169 -3.77 -11.15 19.57
C ALA A 169 -3.88 -12.52 18.89
N ALA A 170 -3.63 -12.60 17.59
CA ALA A 170 -3.62 -13.85 16.83
C ALA A 170 -2.58 -14.84 17.36
N LEU A 171 -1.37 -14.39 17.70
CA LEU A 171 -0.35 -15.23 18.32
C LEU A 171 -0.77 -15.77 19.69
N ARG A 172 -1.43 -14.95 20.52
CA ARG A 172 -1.95 -15.39 21.83
C ARG A 172 -3.06 -16.42 21.68
N GLU A 173 -3.94 -16.23 20.71
CA GLU A 173 -5.02 -17.18 20.40
C GLU A 173 -4.44 -18.50 19.88
N ALA A 174 -3.51 -18.45 18.91
CA ALA A 174 -2.82 -19.63 18.40
C ALA A 174 -2.11 -20.40 19.53
N ALA A 175 -1.41 -19.70 20.42
CA ALA A 175 -0.75 -20.32 21.58
C ALA A 175 -1.76 -20.91 22.58
N ALA A 176 -2.93 -20.30 22.76
CA ALA A 176 -3.98 -20.84 23.61
C ALA A 176 -4.60 -22.11 23.01
N THR A 177 -4.86 -22.11 21.71
CA THR A 177 -5.34 -23.28 20.96
C THR A 177 -4.34 -24.41 20.98
N GLU A 178 -3.05 -24.13 20.80
CA GLU A 178 -1.98 -25.13 20.90
C GLU A 178 -1.93 -25.76 22.31
N ARG A 179 -2.02 -24.95 23.37
CA ARG A 179 -2.05 -25.48 24.75
C ARG A 179 -3.25 -26.40 24.98
N ARG A 180 -4.45 -26.02 24.48
CA ARG A 180 -5.65 -26.87 24.57
C ARG A 180 -5.48 -28.18 23.80
N ALA A 181 -5.00 -28.11 22.57
CA ALA A 181 -4.75 -29.30 21.76
C ALA A 181 -3.74 -30.25 22.42
N ARG A 182 -2.67 -29.72 23.04
CA ARG A 182 -1.71 -30.52 23.82
C ARG A 182 -2.36 -31.17 25.05
N GLN A 183 -3.16 -30.41 25.81
CA GLN A 183 -3.88 -30.96 26.97
C GLN A 183 -4.85 -32.06 26.57
N GLU A 184 -5.63 -31.87 25.50
CA GLU A 184 -6.54 -32.88 24.97
C GLU A 184 -5.80 -34.13 24.48
N ALA A 185 -4.63 -33.96 23.85
CA ALA A 185 -3.78 -35.07 23.44
C ALA A 185 -3.21 -35.83 24.65
N GLU A 186 -2.74 -35.13 25.68
CA GLU A 186 -2.29 -35.74 26.94
C GLU A 186 -3.43 -36.49 27.65
N ASP A 187 -4.63 -35.93 27.68
CA ASP A 187 -5.82 -36.59 28.23
C ASP A 187 -6.23 -37.82 27.42
N ALA A 188 -6.16 -37.75 26.09
CA ALA A 188 -6.39 -38.89 25.22
C ALA A 188 -5.35 -39.99 25.47
N HIS A 189 -4.06 -39.64 25.62
CA HIS A 189 -3.01 -40.59 25.99
C HIS A 189 -3.26 -41.22 27.36
N ARG A 190 -3.55 -40.44 28.40
CA ARG A 190 -3.89 -40.97 29.73
C ARG A 190 -5.07 -41.94 29.69
N ARG A 191 -6.10 -41.65 28.89
CA ARG A 191 -7.25 -42.55 28.71
C ARG A 191 -6.88 -43.82 27.97
N ALA A 192 -6.03 -43.72 26.94
CA ALA A 192 -5.53 -44.89 26.22
C ALA A 192 -4.69 -45.80 27.11
N ASP A 193 -3.75 -45.23 27.88
CA ASP A 193 -2.92 -45.97 28.84
C ASP A 193 -3.79 -46.64 29.91
N GLY A 194 -4.79 -45.93 30.44
CA GLY A 194 -5.75 -46.47 31.40
C GLY A 194 -6.59 -47.62 30.81
N ALA A 195 -7.02 -47.51 29.55
CA ALA A 195 -7.75 -48.57 28.87
C ALA A 195 -6.87 -49.79 28.58
N GLU A 196 -5.60 -49.58 28.22
CA GLU A 196 -4.64 -50.67 28.01
C GLU A 196 -4.33 -51.39 29.33
N ALA A 197 -4.08 -50.66 30.41
CA ALA A 197 -3.89 -51.24 31.74
C ALA A 197 -5.12 -52.05 32.21
N ALA A 198 -6.33 -51.53 31.98
CA ALA A 198 -7.57 -52.26 32.29
C ALA A 198 -7.73 -53.53 31.44
N ARG A 199 -7.37 -53.48 30.15
CA ARG A 199 -7.38 -54.66 29.27
C ARG A 199 -6.38 -55.70 29.73
N ASP A 200 -5.17 -55.28 30.10
CA ASP A 200 -4.11 -56.18 30.57
C ASP A 200 -4.47 -56.80 31.92
N GLN A 201 -5.10 -56.03 32.82
CA GLN A 201 -5.65 -56.57 34.08
C GLN A 201 -6.74 -57.61 33.79
N ALA A 202 -7.71 -57.30 32.92
CA ALA A 202 -8.77 -58.23 32.55
C ALA A 202 -8.21 -59.52 31.91
N ALA A 203 -7.18 -59.40 31.09
CA ALA A 203 -6.49 -60.54 30.49
C ALA A 203 -5.79 -61.42 31.55
N ARG A 204 -5.14 -60.82 32.55
CA ARG A 204 -4.54 -61.55 33.68
C ARG A 204 -5.59 -62.26 34.52
N GLU A 205 -6.66 -61.56 34.90
CA GLU A 205 -7.78 -62.16 35.66
C GLU A 205 -8.43 -63.31 34.89
N LEU A 206 -8.58 -63.18 33.57
CA LEU A 206 -9.09 -64.27 32.73
C LEU A 206 -8.11 -65.44 32.67
N ALA A 207 -6.81 -65.19 32.52
CA ALA A 207 -5.78 -66.23 32.54
C ALA A 207 -5.77 -67.00 33.87
N GLU A 208 -5.82 -66.29 35.01
CA GLU A 208 -5.91 -66.91 36.34
C GLU A 208 -7.18 -67.76 36.49
N ARG A 209 -8.34 -67.28 35.99
CA ARG A 209 -9.58 -68.06 35.98
C ARG A 209 -9.47 -69.32 35.11
N VAL A 210 -8.82 -69.22 33.95
CA VAL A 210 -8.60 -70.37 33.05
C VAL A 210 -7.63 -71.37 33.68
N GLU A 211 -6.54 -70.92 34.29
CA GLU A 211 -5.60 -71.79 35.01
C GLU A 211 -6.28 -72.52 36.16
N LYS A 212 -7.07 -71.80 36.96
CA LYS A 212 -7.86 -72.39 38.04
C LYS A 212 -8.85 -73.42 37.51
N ALA A 213 -9.63 -73.08 36.49
CA ALA A 213 -10.58 -74.01 35.88
C ALA A 213 -9.87 -75.25 35.30
N THR A 214 -8.69 -75.08 34.71
CA THR A 214 -7.87 -76.18 34.19
C THR A 214 -7.35 -77.07 35.33
N ALA A 215 -6.94 -76.48 36.45
CA ALA A 215 -6.54 -77.22 37.65
C ALA A 215 -7.72 -78.01 38.25
N ASP A 216 -8.89 -77.38 38.36
CA ASP A 216 -10.13 -78.01 38.84
C ASP A 216 -10.54 -79.19 37.93
N VAL A 217 -10.45 -79.04 36.61
CA VAL A 217 -10.69 -80.13 35.64
C VAL A 217 -9.69 -81.27 35.83
N ARG A 218 -8.38 -80.97 35.94
CA ARG A 218 -7.36 -82.01 36.20
C ARG A 218 -7.59 -82.73 37.52
N GLN A 219 -8.00 -82.01 38.56
CA GLN A 219 -8.35 -82.60 39.84
C GLN A 219 -9.58 -83.51 39.73
N ALA A 220 -10.64 -83.06 39.05
CA ALA A 220 -11.83 -83.86 38.80
C ALA A 220 -11.53 -85.11 37.96
N GLU A 221 -10.66 -85.01 36.96
CA GLU A 221 -10.19 -86.16 36.19
C GLU A 221 -9.40 -87.15 37.05
N ALA A 222 -8.49 -86.65 37.90
CA ALA A 222 -7.72 -87.49 38.82
C ALA A 222 -8.64 -88.21 39.83
N GLN A 223 -9.63 -87.51 40.38
CA GLN A 223 -10.66 -88.09 41.25
C GLN A 223 -11.48 -89.14 40.50
N ALA A 224 -11.94 -88.85 39.28
CA ALA A 224 -12.69 -89.81 38.47
C ALA A 224 -11.86 -91.05 38.08
N VAL A 225 -10.54 -90.92 37.93
CA VAL A 225 -9.64 -92.07 37.75
C VAL A 225 -9.50 -92.85 39.04
N GLN A 226 -9.35 -92.20 40.20
CA GLN A 226 -9.31 -92.86 41.51
C GLN A 226 -10.61 -93.63 41.79
N GLU A 227 -11.77 -92.98 41.62
CA GLU A 227 -13.08 -93.62 41.78
C GLU A 227 -13.26 -94.81 40.82
N ARG A 228 -12.76 -94.72 39.58
CA ARG A 228 -12.75 -95.85 38.64
C ARG A 228 -11.86 -96.98 39.14
N GLN A 229 -10.64 -96.69 39.60
CA GLN A 229 -9.73 -97.70 40.15
C GLN A 229 -10.30 -98.35 41.42
N GLU A 230 -10.93 -97.58 42.30
CA GLU A 230 -11.62 -98.08 43.48
C GLU A 230 -12.81 -98.96 43.10
N ARG A 231 -13.59 -98.55 42.09
CA ARG A 231 -14.69 -99.36 41.55
C ARG A 231 -14.16 -100.65 40.92
N GLU A 232 -13.08 -100.60 40.16
CA GLU A 232 -12.44 -101.78 39.57
C GLU A 232 -11.89 -102.72 40.64
N ARG A 233 -11.25 -102.19 41.68
CA ARG A 233 -10.82 -102.95 42.86
C ARG A 233 -12.01 -103.57 43.57
N ALA A 234 -13.06 -102.81 43.86
CA ALA A 234 -14.29 -103.32 44.47
C ALA A 234 -14.98 -104.38 43.59
N GLN A 235 -14.91 -104.25 42.26
CA GLN A 235 -15.40 -105.26 41.32
C GLN A 235 -14.52 -106.50 41.29
N ALA A 236 -13.19 -106.36 41.33
CA ALA A 236 -12.25 -107.46 41.42
C ALA A 236 -12.39 -108.20 42.76
N ASP A 237 -12.53 -107.47 43.86
CA ASP A 237 -12.80 -107.99 45.20
C ASP A 237 -14.16 -108.68 45.25
N ALA A 238 -15.21 -108.09 44.66
CA ALA A 238 -16.52 -108.72 44.54
C ALA A 238 -16.47 -109.96 43.64
N ALA A 239 -15.65 -109.97 42.58
CA ALA A 239 -15.47 -111.13 41.71
C ALA A 239 -14.66 -112.23 42.41
N SER A 240 -13.65 -111.88 43.21
CA SER A 240 -12.91 -112.81 44.06
C SER A 240 -13.79 -113.37 45.17
N ALA A 241 -14.57 -112.53 45.86
CA ALA A 241 -15.57 -112.95 46.85
C ALA A 241 -16.69 -113.80 46.22
N ARG A 242 -17.06 -113.55 44.96
CA ARG A 242 -17.97 -114.42 44.20
C ARG A 242 -17.30 -115.75 43.84
N LYS A 243 -16.03 -115.77 43.44
CA LYS A 243 -15.29 -117.02 43.16
C LYS A 243 -15.06 -117.83 44.43
N GLU A 244 -14.73 -117.18 45.55
CA GLU A 244 -14.64 -117.78 46.88
C GLU A 244 -16.02 -118.25 47.36
N GLY A 245 -17.06 -117.46 47.12
CA GLY A 245 -18.45 -117.83 47.36
C GLY A 245 -18.93 -119.00 46.49
N GLU A 246 -18.46 -119.10 45.25
CA GLU A 246 -18.73 -120.20 44.32
C GLU A 246 -17.92 -121.44 44.68
N GLN A 247 -16.69 -121.29 45.19
CA GLN A 247 -15.90 -122.39 45.73
C GLN A 247 -16.48 -122.90 47.06
N ALA A 248 -16.93 -122.01 47.93
CA ALA A 248 -17.68 -122.34 49.14
C ALA A 248 -19.04 -122.94 48.81
N GLN A 249 -19.72 -122.48 47.74
CA GLN A 249 -20.93 -123.11 47.23
C GLN A 249 -20.67 -124.43 46.51
N ARG A 250 -19.51 -124.66 45.88
CA ARG A 250 -19.15 -125.98 45.33
C ARG A 250 -18.87 -126.98 46.45
N ALA A 251 -18.12 -126.58 47.47
CA ALA A 251 -17.90 -127.36 48.69
C ALA A 251 -19.22 -127.62 49.45
N ARG A 252 -20.12 -126.62 49.47
CA ARG A 252 -21.45 -126.76 50.06
C ARG A 252 -22.41 -127.56 49.19
N ARG A 253 -22.32 -127.50 47.85
CA ARG A 253 -23.10 -128.34 46.91
C ARG A 253 -22.62 -129.78 46.88
N GLU A 254 -21.36 -130.06 47.17
CA GLU A 254 -20.87 -131.43 47.39
C GLU A 254 -21.39 -132.00 48.72
N ALA A 255 -21.52 -131.16 49.76
CA ALA A 255 -22.17 -131.52 51.03
C ALA A 255 -23.72 -131.57 50.94
N GLU A 256 -24.32 -130.72 50.10
CA GLU A 256 -25.77 -130.63 49.87
C GLU A 256 -26.23 -131.64 48.80
N GLN A 257 -25.42 -132.13 47.86
CA GLN A 257 -25.79 -133.23 46.97
C GLN A 257 -25.98 -134.57 47.73
N ALA A 258 -25.39 -134.69 48.93
CA ALA A 258 -25.65 -135.79 49.85
C ALA A 258 -26.95 -135.61 50.69
N SER A 259 -27.54 -134.41 50.74
CA SER A 259 -28.72 -134.10 51.58
C SER A 259 -29.93 -133.54 50.79
N ALA A 260 -29.74 -133.11 49.54
CA ALA A 260 -30.74 -132.62 48.60
C ALA A 260 -31.45 -133.74 47.80
N ALA A 261 -30.94 -134.98 47.79
CA ALA A 261 -31.71 -136.13 47.31
C ALA A 261 -32.97 -136.42 48.17
N SER A 262 -33.00 -135.90 49.41
CA SER A 262 -34.07 -136.15 50.38
C SER A 262 -35.06 -134.99 50.58
N LEU A 263 -34.71 -133.74 50.24
CA LEU A 263 -35.56 -132.57 50.48
C LEU A 263 -36.06 -131.86 49.20
N ALA A 264 -35.49 -132.17 48.04
CA ALA A 264 -35.85 -131.60 46.73
C ALA A 264 -37.17 -132.11 46.14
N ARG A 265 -37.97 -132.88 46.89
CA ARG A 265 -39.26 -133.40 46.41
C ARG A 265 -40.49 -132.72 46.97
N THR A 266 -40.39 -131.79 47.93
CA THR A 266 -41.61 -131.45 48.68
C THR A 266 -42.06 -130.00 48.67
N GLN A 267 -41.22 -128.95 48.50
CA GLN A 267 -41.68 -127.65 49.08
C GLN A 267 -41.38 -126.30 48.42
N ALA A 268 -40.73 -126.14 47.26
CA ALA A 268 -40.39 -124.76 46.85
C ALA A 268 -40.61 -124.43 45.38
N ALA A 269 -41.62 -125.06 44.79
CA ALA A 269 -42.25 -124.63 43.55
C ALA A 269 -43.15 -123.37 43.72
N GLU A 270 -43.25 -122.78 44.91
CA GLU A 270 -44.28 -121.76 45.21
C GLU A 270 -43.74 -120.36 45.58
N ALA A 271 -42.43 -120.17 45.80
CA ALA A 271 -41.89 -118.90 46.29
C ALA A 271 -41.12 -118.05 45.25
N GLU A 272 -40.96 -118.53 44.01
CA GLU A 272 -40.14 -117.88 42.98
C GLU A 272 -40.94 -116.96 42.04
N ARG A 273 -42.28 -117.05 42.05
CA ARG A 273 -43.13 -116.31 41.10
C ARG A 273 -43.45 -114.87 41.52
N ASP A 274 -43.51 -114.59 42.82
CA ASP A 274 -44.07 -113.30 43.30
C ASP A 274 -43.03 -112.19 43.52
N ARG A 275 -41.72 -112.49 43.41
CA ARG A 275 -40.64 -111.50 43.61
C ARG A 275 -40.07 -110.91 42.32
N ALA A 276 -40.52 -111.37 41.15
CA ALA A 276 -40.06 -110.86 39.85
C ALA A 276 -40.86 -109.63 39.36
N VAL A 277 -42.12 -109.50 39.77
CA VAL A 277 -43.05 -108.47 39.26
C VAL A 277 -42.77 -107.09 39.88
N SER A 278 -42.53 -106.99 41.20
CA SER A 278 -42.35 -105.68 41.87
C SER A 278 -41.04 -104.95 41.59
N ARG A 279 -40.06 -105.57 40.91
CA ARG A 279 -38.77 -104.94 40.58
C ARG A 279 -38.75 -104.25 39.21
N ALA A 280 -39.63 -104.65 38.29
CA ALA A 280 -39.71 -104.07 36.94
C ALA A 280 -40.50 -102.75 36.89
N GLU A 281 -41.44 -102.53 37.83
CA GLU A 281 -42.30 -101.33 37.85
C GLU A 281 -41.58 -100.09 38.42
N ALA A 282 -40.65 -100.28 39.37
CA ALA A 282 -39.91 -99.18 40.01
C ALA A 282 -38.77 -98.58 39.13
N GLU A 283 -38.28 -99.31 38.14
CA GLU A 283 -37.27 -98.83 37.18
C GLU A 283 -37.89 -98.00 36.03
N ARG A 284 -39.13 -98.31 35.65
CA ARG A 284 -39.87 -97.60 34.60
C ARG A 284 -40.25 -96.18 35.03
N ASP A 285 -40.69 -96.00 36.27
CA ASP A 285 -41.17 -94.70 36.76
C ASP A 285 -40.03 -93.69 37.02
N ARG A 286 -38.78 -94.16 37.23
CA ARG A 286 -37.59 -93.30 37.34
C ARG A 286 -37.04 -92.84 35.99
N ALA A 287 -37.20 -93.65 34.93
CA ALA A 287 -36.78 -93.28 33.58
C ALA A 287 -37.68 -92.20 32.95
N VAL A 288 -38.99 -92.21 33.27
CA VAL A 288 -39.95 -91.19 32.81
C VAL A 288 -39.67 -89.83 33.47
N ALA A 289 -39.39 -89.79 34.77
CA ALA A 289 -39.08 -88.54 35.49
C ALA A 289 -37.78 -87.86 35.01
N VAL A 290 -36.76 -88.63 34.60
CA VAL A 290 -35.51 -88.08 34.04
C VAL A 290 -35.71 -87.54 32.61
N ALA A 291 -36.56 -88.19 31.81
CA ALA A 291 -36.89 -87.73 30.47
C ALA A 291 -37.74 -86.45 30.46
N GLU A 292 -38.67 -86.30 31.42
CA GLU A 292 -39.48 -85.09 31.58
C GLU A 292 -38.65 -83.90 32.08
N ALA A 293 -37.73 -84.11 33.03
CA ALA A 293 -36.81 -83.06 33.49
C ALA A 293 -35.83 -82.59 32.40
N GLN A 294 -35.40 -83.48 31.50
CA GLN A 294 -34.56 -83.14 30.34
C GLN A 294 -35.34 -82.39 29.25
N ARG A 295 -36.63 -82.72 29.05
CA ARG A 295 -37.53 -82.00 28.14
C ARG A 295 -37.80 -80.57 28.63
N ASP A 296 -38.03 -80.40 29.93
CA ASP A 296 -38.34 -79.09 30.51
C ASP A 296 -37.09 -78.17 30.55
N GLN A 297 -35.88 -78.73 30.75
CA GLN A 297 -34.62 -77.99 30.56
C GLN A 297 -34.34 -77.63 29.10
N ALA A 298 -34.72 -78.48 28.14
CA ALA A 298 -34.57 -78.19 26.71
C ALA A 298 -35.54 -77.09 26.25
N LEU A 299 -36.77 -77.08 26.75
CA LEU A 299 -37.75 -76.02 26.50
C LEU A 299 -37.31 -74.68 27.11
N SER A 300 -36.80 -74.68 28.34
CA SER A 300 -36.26 -73.46 28.98
C SER A 300 -35.04 -72.89 28.25
N ARG A 301 -34.16 -73.76 27.70
CA ARG A 301 -33.03 -73.32 26.85
C ARG A 301 -33.47 -72.83 25.48
N ALA A 302 -34.54 -73.39 24.92
CA ALA A 302 -35.13 -72.93 23.67
C ALA A 302 -35.80 -71.56 23.83
N GLU A 303 -36.57 -71.35 24.91
CA GLU A 303 -37.19 -70.06 25.25
C GLU A 303 -36.15 -68.98 25.58
N ALA A 304 -35.06 -69.33 26.27
CA ALA A 304 -33.92 -68.44 26.51
C ALA A 304 -33.15 -68.09 25.23
N ALA A 305 -33.02 -69.03 24.29
CA ALA A 305 -32.41 -68.78 22.98
C ALA A 305 -33.32 -67.95 22.07
N GLU A 306 -34.64 -68.09 22.18
CA GLU A 306 -35.63 -67.33 21.42
C GLU A 306 -35.77 -65.88 21.91
N THR A 307 -35.73 -65.67 23.24
CA THR A 307 -35.63 -64.32 23.83
C THR A 307 -34.29 -63.64 23.52
N ALA A 308 -33.17 -64.38 23.55
CA ALA A 308 -31.88 -63.85 23.12
C ALA A 308 -31.85 -63.49 21.61
N ARG A 309 -32.52 -64.28 20.75
CA ARG A 309 -32.70 -63.96 19.32
C ARG A 309 -33.59 -62.73 19.12
N ALA A 310 -34.66 -62.58 19.89
CA ALA A 310 -35.53 -61.40 19.83
C ALA A 310 -34.80 -60.11 20.23
N VAL A 311 -33.95 -60.18 21.27
CA VAL A 311 -33.09 -59.05 21.69
C VAL A 311 -32.03 -58.74 20.64
N ALA A 312 -31.35 -59.75 20.09
CA ALA A 312 -30.35 -59.56 19.03
C ALA A 312 -30.94 -58.99 17.74
N VAL A 313 -32.19 -59.36 17.38
CA VAL A 313 -32.91 -58.77 16.23
C VAL A 313 -33.34 -57.33 16.51
N ALA A 314 -33.73 -57.01 17.75
CA ALA A 314 -34.04 -55.64 18.15
C ALA A 314 -32.79 -54.73 18.18
N ASP A 315 -31.65 -55.25 18.63
CA ASP A 315 -30.37 -54.54 18.62
C ASP A 315 -29.82 -54.39 17.18
N ALA A 316 -29.93 -55.41 16.35
CA ALA A 316 -29.61 -55.32 14.92
C ALA A 316 -30.53 -54.32 14.18
N GLY A 317 -31.81 -54.24 14.57
CA GLY A 317 -32.75 -53.24 14.05
C GLY A 317 -32.40 -51.81 14.47
N ARG A 318 -31.96 -51.60 15.72
CA ARG A 318 -31.45 -50.30 16.20
C ARG A 318 -30.16 -49.89 15.50
N ALA A 319 -29.20 -50.80 15.37
CA ALA A 319 -27.96 -50.55 14.65
C ALA A 319 -28.18 -50.28 13.15
N ALA A 320 -29.14 -50.97 12.52
CA ALA A 320 -29.52 -50.70 11.12
C ALA A 320 -30.24 -49.35 10.96
N ALA A 321 -31.07 -48.94 11.92
CA ALA A 321 -31.72 -47.64 11.91
C ALA A 321 -30.72 -46.49 12.12
N GLU A 322 -29.73 -46.66 13.01
CA GLU A 322 -28.63 -45.70 13.21
C GLU A 322 -27.71 -45.63 12.00
N ALA A 323 -27.41 -46.77 11.36
CA ALA A 323 -26.67 -46.82 10.10
C ALA A 323 -27.43 -46.10 8.97
N ALA A 324 -28.74 -46.31 8.84
CA ALA A 324 -29.58 -45.60 7.87
C ALA A 324 -29.66 -44.08 8.15
N HIS A 325 -29.72 -43.68 9.43
CA HIS A 325 -29.68 -42.26 9.82
C HIS A 325 -28.31 -41.62 9.54
N SER A 326 -27.23 -42.37 9.73
CA SER A 326 -25.87 -41.91 9.39
C SER A 326 -25.67 -41.80 7.88
N ALA A 327 -26.23 -42.73 7.09
CA ALA A 327 -26.20 -42.69 5.63
C ALA A 327 -27.00 -41.51 5.07
N ALA A 328 -28.19 -41.23 5.62
CA ALA A 328 -29.00 -40.07 5.25
C ALA A 328 -28.28 -38.74 5.54
N ARG A 329 -27.55 -38.63 6.67
CA ARG A 329 -26.72 -37.44 6.97
C ARG A 329 -25.53 -37.29 6.03
N VAL A 330 -24.94 -38.39 5.56
CA VAL A 330 -23.84 -38.37 4.59
C VAL A 330 -24.36 -37.97 3.20
N GLU A 331 -25.53 -38.45 2.79
CA GLU A 331 -26.19 -38.02 1.53
C GLU A 331 -26.61 -36.55 1.56
N GLU A 332 -27.14 -36.07 2.70
CA GLU A 332 -27.49 -34.66 2.89
C GLU A 332 -26.24 -33.75 2.86
N ALA A 333 -25.18 -34.15 3.55
CA ALA A 333 -23.88 -33.46 3.50
C ALA A 333 -23.24 -33.49 2.10
N ALA A 334 -23.38 -34.59 1.35
CA ALA A 334 -22.94 -34.70 -0.03
C ALA A 334 -23.74 -33.77 -0.96
N GLY A 335 -25.07 -33.68 -0.77
CA GLY A 335 -25.92 -32.75 -1.51
C GLY A 335 -25.66 -31.27 -1.18
N GLU A 336 -25.26 -30.96 0.06
CA GLU A 336 -24.78 -29.61 0.42
C GLU A 336 -23.44 -29.26 -0.22
N LEU A 337 -22.50 -30.21 -0.24
CA LEU A 337 -21.20 -30.03 -0.90
C LEU A 337 -21.35 -29.86 -2.41
N GLU A 338 -22.27 -30.59 -3.04
CA GLU A 338 -22.52 -30.48 -4.48
C GLU A 338 -23.22 -29.15 -4.85
N ARG A 339 -24.13 -28.65 -4.01
CA ARG A 339 -24.69 -27.30 -4.15
C ARG A 339 -23.62 -26.21 -4.01
N ARG A 340 -22.77 -26.28 -2.98
CA ARG A 340 -21.66 -25.34 -2.79
C ARG A 340 -20.63 -25.42 -3.94
N ALA A 341 -20.36 -26.61 -4.46
CA ALA A 341 -19.52 -26.78 -5.64
C ALA A 341 -20.18 -26.22 -6.92
N GLY A 342 -21.51 -26.27 -7.03
CA GLY A 342 -22.28 -25.58 -8.06
C GLY A 342 -22.16 -24.06 -7.97
N GLU A 343 -22.28 -23.50 -6.77
CA GLU A 343 -22.14 -22.06 -6.50
C GLU A 343 -20.73 -21.54 -6.81
N VAL A 344 -19.68 -22.30 -6.44
CA VAL A 344 -18.28 -21.96 -6.76
C VAL A 344 -18.04 -22.01 -8.27
N ARG A 345 -18.61 -22.99 -8.99
CA ARG A 345 -18.53 -23.05 -10.47
C ARG A 345 -19.28 -21.90 -11.14
N ALA A 346 -20.45 -21.53 -10.61
CA ALA A 346 -21.22 -20.38 -11.12
C ALA A 346 -20.49 -19.05 -10.89
N ALA A 347 -19.88 -18.86 -9.70
CA ALA A 347 -19.05 -17.70 -9.39
C ALA A 347 -17.79 -17.65 -10.27
N GLY A 348 -17.18 -18.80 -10.57
CA GLY A 348 -16.07 -18.93 -11.53
C GLY A 348 -16.47 -18.47 -12.93
N ALA A 349 -17.59 -18.97 -13.46
CA ALA A 349 -18.11 -18.58 -14.77
C ALA A 349 -18.49 -17.08 -14.84
N GLN A 350 -18.98 -16.50 -13.74
CA GLN A 350 -19.28 -15.06 -13.67
C GLN A 350 -18.00 -14.22 -13.67
N ARG A 351 -16.96 -14.67 -12.96
CA ARG A 351 -15.64 -14.01 -12.97
C ARG A 351 -14.97 -14.06 -14.33
N GLU A 352 -15.09 -15.17 -15.06
CA GLU A 352 -14.58 -15.30 -16.43
C GLU A 352 -15.31 -14.37 -17.42
N ARG A 353 -16.64 -14.21 -17.28
CA ARG A 353 -17.40 -13.24 -18.09
C ARG A 353 -16.95 -11.80 -17.81
N ILE A 354 -16.80 -11.42 -16.54
CA ILE A 354 -16.32 -10.07 -16.18
C ILE A 354 -14.89 -9.84 -16.67
N ALA A 355 -14.03 -10.86 -16.63
CA ALA A 355 -12.67 -10.76 -17.16
C ALA A 355 -12.66 -10.58 -18.69
N ALA A 356 -13.53 -11.30 -19.41
CA ALA A 356 -13.68 -11.15 -20.86
C ALA A 356 -14.25 -9.78 -21.24
N GLU A 357 -15.23 -9.27 -20.49
CA GLU A 357 -15.78 -7.92 -20.69
C GLU A 357 -14.72 -6.84 -20.42
N LEU A 358 -13.93 -6.99 -19.35
CA LEU A 358 -12.84 -6.06 -19.04
C LEU A 358 -11.77 -6.05 -20.14
N GLU A 359 -11.45 -7.20 -20.71
CA GLU A 359 -10.48 -7.29 -21.80
C GLU A 359 -11.01 -6.63 -23.09
N LEU A 360 -12.31 -6.78 -23.35
CA LEU A 360 -12.98 -6.13 -24.48
C LEU A 360 -13.08 -4.60 -24.30
N GLU A 361 -13.24 -4.12 -23.07
CA GLU A 361 -13.18 -2.68 -22.77
C GLU A 361 -11.74 -2.14 -22.85
N ARG A 362 -10.75 -2.93 -22.47
CA ARG A 362 -9.33 -2.56 -22.64
C ARG A 362 -8.97 -2.44 -24.11
N SER A 363 -9.42 -3.36 -24.97
CA SER A 363 -9.17 -3.25 -26.41
C SER A 363 -9.87 -2.02 -27.00
N ARG A 364 -11.11 -1.73 -26.60
CA ARG A 364 -11.83 -0.49 -26.99
C ARG A 364 -11.09 0.78 -26.58
N LEU A 365 -10.49 0.81 -25.40
CA LEU A 365 -9.68 1.95 -24.93
C LEU A 365 -8.37 2.11 -25.70
N VAL A 366 -7.74 1.00 -26.12
CA VAL A 366 -6.56 1.04 -26.98
C VAL A 366 -6.93 1.59 -28.35
N ASP A 367 -8.03 1.14 -28.94
CA ASP A 367 -8.52 1.62 -30.23
C ASP A 367 -8.92 3.10 -30.18
N LEU A 368 -9.59 3.55 -29.11
CA LEU A 368 -9.92 4.96 -28.89
C LEU A 368 -8.67 5.83 -28.74
N ARG A 369 -7.63 5.34 -28.06
CA ARG A 369 -6.34 6.06 -27.96
C ARG A 369 -5.65 6.16 -29.31
N ALA A 370 -5.64 5.09 -30.10
CA ALA A 370 -5.09 5.10 -31.45
C ALA A 370 -5.85 6.09 -32.36
N GLN A 371 -7.18 6.17 -32.26
CA GLN A 371 -7.99 7.14 -32.98
C GLN A 371 -7.71 8.59 -32.54
N LEU A 372 -7.47 8.81 -31.24
CA LEU A 372 -7.14 10.13 -30.70
C LEU A 372 -5.74 10.59 -31.13
N GLU A 373 -4.78 9.68 -31.20
CA GLU A 373 -3.45 9.95 -31.74
C GLU A 373 -3.48 10.22 -33.24
N ALA A 374 -4.27 9.44 -34.00
CA ALA A 374 -4.50 9.70 -35.42
C ALA A 374 -5.13 11.08 -35.65
N ALA A 375 -6.17 11.44 -34.89
CA ALA A 375 -6.81 12.76 -34.98
C ALA A 375 -5.86 13.90 -34.58
N ARG A 376 -4.95 13.68 -33.63
CA ARG A 376 -3.90 14.65 -33.25
C ARG A 376 -2.84 14.79 -34.34
N ALA A 377 -2.45 13.70 -34.99
CA ALA A 377 -1.53 13.71 -36.12
C ALA A 377 -2.14 14.45 -37.32
N GLU A 378 -3.41 14.17 -37.66
CA GLU A 378 -4.15 14.88 -38.71
C GLU A 378 -4.30 16.38 -38.37
N ALA A 379 -4.60 16.72 -37.12
CA ALA A 379 -4.67 18.12 -36.69
C ALA A 379 -3.30 18.83 -36.75
N ALA A 380 -2.19 18.12 -36.50
CA ALA A 380 -0.84 18.64 -36.66
C ALA A 380 -0.50 18.85 -38.14
N GLU A 381 -0.85 17.90 -39.00
CA GLU A 381 -0.64 17.99 -40.45
C GLU A 381 -1.47 19.13 -41.07
N LEU A 382 -2.72 19.32 -40.63
CA LEU A 382 -3.55 20.45 -41.04
C LEU A 382 -2.97 21.80 -40.59
N ARG A 383 -2.37 21.86 -39.39
CA ARG A 383 -1.66 23.07 -38.92
C ARG A 383 -0.40 23.33 -39.73
N GLU A 384 0.40 22.31 -40.05
CA GLU A 384 1.57 22.46 -40.91
C GLU A 384 1.19 22.91 -42.32
N ARG A 385 0.10 22.36 -42.89
CA ARG A 385 -0.42 22.82 -44.19
C ARG A 385 -0.93 24.27 -44.12
N ALA A 386 -1.59 24.67 -43.04
CA ALA A 386 -2.02 26.06 -42.84
C ALA A 386 -0.83 27.02 -42.71
N ILE A 387 0.20 26.65 -41.93
CA ILE A 387 1.43 27.43 -41.77
C ILE A 387 2.17 27.52 -43.12
N THR A 388 2.26 26.43 -43.86
CA THR A 388 2.90 26.41 -45.20
C THR A 388 2.12 27.26 -46.20
N ALA A 389 0.79 27.29 -46.12
CA ALA A 389 -0.05 28.16 -46.94
C ALA A 389 0.14 29.64 -46.58
N GLU A 390 0.24 29.99 -45.29
CA GLU A 390 0.55 31.35 -44.84
C GLU A 390 1.96 31.80 -45.27
N LEU A 391 2.95 30.91 -45.21
CA LEU A 391 4.31 31.21 -45.68
C LEU A 391 4.36 31.42 -47.20
N ARG A 392 3.63 30.63 -47.98
CA ARG A 392 3.51 30.83 -49.44
C ARG A 392 2.77 32.13 -49.81
N LEU A 393 1.80 32.57 -49.00
CA LEU A 393 1.14 33.86 -49.20
C LEU A 393 2.03 35.05 -48.85
N ARG A 394 3.00 34.87 -47.94
CA ARG A 394 4.03 35.88 -47.61
C ARG A 394 5.14 35.99 -48.66
N ASP A 395 5.48 34.92 -49.36
CA ASP A 395 6.51 34.92 -50.40
C ASP A 395 6.01 35.43 -51.78
N HIS A 396 4.72 35.77 -51.92
CA HIS A 396 4.10 36.28 -53.15
C HIS A 396 3.51 37.70 -53.00
N ALA A 397 3.89 38.41 -51.93
CA ALA A 397 3.68 39.84 -51.73
C ALA A 397 5.04 40.55 -51.69
#